data_AF-A0A929K6S7-F1
#
_entry.id   AF-A0A929K6S7-F1
#
_cell.length_a   1.000
_cell.length_b   1.000
_cell.length_c   1.000
_cell.angle_alpha   90.00
_cell.angle_beta   90.00
_cell.angle_gamma   90.00
#
_symmetry.space_group_name_H-M   'P 1'
#
loop_
_entity.id
_entity.type
_entity.pdbx_description
1 polymer ?
#
loop_
_entity_poly.entity_id
_entity_poly.type
_entity_poly.pdbx_seq_one_letter_code
_entity_poly.pdbx_strand_id
1 'polypeptide(L)' 'LLIACLIGLIPESGPHMIFVTLFAQGSIPFGILLASSVVQDGHGMLPLLAESKRSFISVKIVNFAVGLMVGLVFYLVGMW' A
#
# COMPACT_ATOMS: atom_id res chain seq x y z
N LEU A 1 -9.40 0.76 -4.22
CA LEU A 1 -8.26 -0.19 -4.21
C LEU A 1 -7.06 0.37 -4.96
N LEU A 2 -7.15 0.58 -6.28
CA LEU A 2 -6.05 1.10 -7.10
C LEU A 2 -5.41 2.39 -6.54
N ILE A 3 -6.24 3.37 -6.14
CA ILE A 3 -5.76 4.62 -5.52
C ILE A 3 -4.95 4.34 -4.24
N ALA A 4 -5.40 3.40 -3.40
CA ALA A 4 -4.71 3.05 -2.16
C ALA A 4 -3.34 2.41 -2.42
N CYS A 5 -3.27 1.53 -3.42
CA CYS A 5 -2.01 0.93 -3.85
C CYS A 5 -1.07 1.99 -4.48
N LEU A 6 -1.58 2.88 -5.32
CA LEU A 6 -0.76 3.93 -5.94
C LEU A 6 -0.20 4.91 -4.90
N ILE A 7 -1.01 5.32 -3.92
CA ILE A 7 -0.57 6.20 -2.83
C ILE A 7 0.48 5.50 -1.97
N GLY A 8 0.35 4.18 -1.72
CA GLY A 8 1.36 3.41 -0.99
C GLY A 8 2.74 3.35 -1.68
N LEU A 9 2.83 3.66 -2.98
CA LEU A 9 4.13 3.72 -3.66
C LEU A 9 4.99 4.90 -3.17
N ILE A 10 4.40 5.91 -2.54
CA ILE A 10 5.14 7.03 -1.95
C ILE A 10 5.98 6.48 -0.77
N PRO A 11 7.31 6.68 -0.74
CA PRO A 11 8.21 6.11 0.26
C PRO A 11 8.17 6.89 1.61
N GLU A 12 6.98 7.05 2.17
CA GLU A 12 6.65 7.82 3.38
C GLU A 12 5.46 7.16 4.09
N SER A 13 5.43 7.17 5.43
CA SER A 13 4.26 6.64 6.18
C SER A 13 3.07 7.61 6.22
N GLY A 14 3.28 8.90 5.98
CA GLY A 14 2.26 9.95 6.06
C GLY A 14 1.03 9.68 5.19
N PRO A 15 1.16 9.44 3.87
CA PRO A 15 0.02 9.18 2.99
C PRO A 15 -0.84 7.97 3.41
N HIS A 16 -0.25 6.97 4.07
CA HIS A 16 -0.99 5.81 4.57
C HIS A 16 -1.95 6.14 5.72
N MET A 17 -1.62 7.14 6.56
CA MET A 17 -2.46 7.56 7.68
C MET A 17 -3.86 8.01 7.24
N ILE A 18 -4.01 8.45 6.00
CA ILE A 18 -5.31 8.76 5.39
C ILE A 18 -6.20 7.51 5.40
N PHE A 19 -5.68 6.34 5.00
CA PHE A 19 -6.45 5.09 4.99
C PHE A 19 -6.73 4.57 6.39
N VAL A 20 -5.79 4.70 7.32
CA VAL A 20 -6.02 4.35 8.73
C VAL A 20 -7.19 5.16 9.29
N THR A 21 -7.20 6.47 9.04
CA THR A 21 -8.25 7.38 9.51
C THR A 21 -9.59 7.06 8.85
N LEU A 22 -9.61 6.90 7.52
CA LEU A 22 -10.83 6.54 6.78
C LEU A 22 -11.41 5.20 7.23
N PHE A 23 -10.56 4.22 7.55
CA PHE A 23 -11.01 2.93 8.08
C PHE A 23 -11.57 3.09 9.50
N ALA A 24 -10.89 3.82 10.37
CA ALA A 24 -11.36 4.10 11.73
C ALA A 24 -12.72 4.85 11.74
N GLN A 25 -12.98 5.67 10.72
CA GLN A 25 -14.25 6.36 10.50
C GLN A 25 -15.31 5.48 9.79
N GLY A 26 -15.00 4.24 9.43
CA GLY A 26 -15.89 3.35 8.70
C GLY A 26 -16.15 3.74 7.24
N SER A 27 -15.34 4.63 6.66
CA SER A 27 -15.51 5.15 5.30
C SER A 27 -14.92 4.24 4.21
N ILE A 28 -13.97 3.38 4.58
CA ILE A 28 -13.39 2.38 3.69
C ILE A 28 -13.38 1.02 4.38
N PRO A 29 -13.41 -0.09 3.62
CA PRO A 29 -13.36 -1.42 4.21
C PRO A 29 -11.95 -1.89 4.53
N PHE A 30 -11.87 -2.95 5.33
CA PHE A 30 -10.61 -3.54 5.77
C PHE A 30 -9.71 -3.93 4.60
N GLY A 31 -10.26 -4.45 3.50
CA GLY A 31 -9.47 -4.80 2.31
C GLY A 31 -8.70 -3.61 1.71
N ILE A 32 -9.24 -2.39 1.78
CA ILE A 32 -8.54 -1.18 1.30
C ILE A 32 -7.43 -0.78 2.27
N LEU A 33 -7.71 -0.82 3.58
CA LEU A 33 -6.68 -0.56 4.59
C LEU A 33 -5.53 -1.55 4.43
N LEU A 34 -5.83 -2.86 4.38
CA LEU A 34 -4.85 -3.92 4.26
C LEU A 34 -4.02 -3.80 2.98
N ALA A 35 -4.67 -3.56 1.83
CA ALA A 35 -3.96 -3.32 0.58
C ALA A 35 -3.01 -2.12 0.70
N SER A 36 -3.45 -1.01 1.29
CA SER A 36 -2.59 0.16 1.52
C SER A 36 -1.41 -0.16 2.46
N SER A 37 -1.65 -0.96 3.52
CA SER A 37 -0.62 -1.38 4.48
C SER A 37 0.46 -2.26 3.86
N VAL A 38 0.09 -3.09 2.89
CA VAL A 38 1.02 -3.95 2.14
C VAL A 38 1.86 -3.15 1.15
N VAL A 39 1.26 -2.17 0.46
CA VAL A 39 2.00 -1.42 -0.57
C VAL A 39 2.92 -0.36 0.02
N GLN A 40 2.52 0.25 1.14
CA GLN A 40 3.34 1.30 1.74
C GLN A 40 4.67 0.77 2.27
N ASP A 41 5.70 1.59 2.09
CA ASP A 41 7.00 1.38 2.72
C ASP A 41 7.33 2.60 3.57
N GLY A 42 8.03 2.40 4.68
CA GLY A 42 8.53 3.50 5.50
C GLY A 42 9.74 4.20 4.88
N HIS A 43 10.34 5.12 5.64
CA HIS A 43 11.51 5.89 5.20
C HIS A 43 12.75 5.05 4.87
N GLY A 44 12.80 3.76 5.25
CA GLY A 44 13.86 2.83 4.85
C GLY A 44 14.00 2.65 3.33
N MET A 45 12.96 3.02 2.57
CA MET A 45 12.98 3.01 1.12
C MET A 45 13.84 4.14 0.50
N LEU A 46 14.05 5.25 1.23
CA LEU A 46 14.86 6.37 0.76
C LEU A 46 16.37 6.02 0.69
N PRO A 47 16.97 5.37 1.72
CA PRO A 47 18.32 4.80 1.60
C PRO A 47 18.44 3.77 0.47
N LEU A 48 17.45 2.89 0.29
CA LEU A 48 17.47 1.90 -0.79
C LEU A 48 17.42 2.57 -2.17
N LEU A 49 16.66 3.66 -2.32
CA LEU A 49 16.66 4.47 -3.55
C LEU A 49 18.03 5.07 -3.84
N ALA A 50 18.73 5.54 -2.79
CA ALA A 50 20.07 6.10 -2.89
C ALA A 50 21.13 5.04 -3.23
N GLU A 51 20.97 3.82 -2.71
CA GLU A 51 21.90 2.69 -2.94
C GLU A 51 21.67 2.02 -4.30
N SER A 52 20.43 1.61 -4.60
CA SER A 52 20.09 0.90 -5.84
C SER A 52 18.68 1.23 -6.30
N LYS A 53 18.60 2.06 -7.36
CA LYS A 53 17.33 2.34 -8.05
C LYS A 53 16.64 1.08 -8.56
N ARG A 54 17.41 0.07 -8.97
CA ARG A 54 16.85 -1.19 -9.46
C ARG A 54 16.15 -1.94 -8.33
N SER A 55 16.83 -2.10 -7.18
CA SER A 55 16.25 -2.72 -5.99
C SER A 55 15.03 -1.94 -5.51
N PHE A 56 15.09 -0.61 -5.55
CA PHE A 56 13.96 0.24 -5.19
C PHE A 56 12.72 -0.06 -6.03
N ILE A 57 12.87 -0.06 -7.36
CA ILE A 57 11.77 -0.32 -8.28
C ILE A 57 11.25 -1.76 -8.12
N SER A 58 12.14 -2.74 -7.95
CA SER A 58 11.75 -4.14 -7.78
C SER A 58 10.88 -4.34 -6.54
N VAL A 59 11.26 -3.78 -5.38
CA VAL A 59 10.45 -3.84 -4.15
C VAL A 59 9.10 -3.17 -4.35
N LYS A 60 9.07 -1.98 -4.96
CA LYS A 60 7.81 -1.25 -5.22
C LYS A 60 6.85 -2.05 -6.12
N ILE A 61 7.36 -2.72 -7.15
CA ILE A 61 6.55 -3.58 -8.02
C ILE A 61 5.99 -4.78 -7.24
N VAL A 62 6.83 -5.44 -6.44
CA VAL A 62 6.40 -6.59 -5.62
C VAL A 62 5.32 -6.16 -4.64
N ASN A 63 5.54 -5.10 -3.87
CA ASN A 63 4.58 -4.60 -2.89
C ASN A 63 3.26 -4.20 -3.56
N PHE A 64 3.32 -3.48 -4.69
CA PHE A 64 2.13 -3.11 -5.45
C PHE A 64 1.33 -4.32 -5.95
N ALA A 65 2.01 -5.32 -6.50
CA ALA A 65 1.37 -6.53 -6.99
C ALA A 65 0.72 -7.35 -5.86
N VAL A 66 1.43 -7.52 -4.74
CA VAL A 66 0.91 -8.24 -3.56
C VAL A 66 -0.26 -7.47 -2.94
N GLY A 67 -0.15 -6.16 -2.79
CA GLY A 67 -1.22 -5.32 -2.23
C GLY A 67 -2.48 -5.32 -3.10
N LEU A 68 -2.33 -5.27 -4.42
CA LEU A 68 -3.45 -5.43 -5.35
C LEU A 68 -4.08 -6.81 -5.22
N MET A 69 -3.28 -7.86 -5.21
CA MET A 69 -3.75 -9.24 -5.09
C MET A 69 -4.57 -9.45 -3.83
N VAL A 70 -4.04 -9.04 -2.67
CA VAL A 70 -4.73 -9.17 -1.38
C VAL A 70 -6.00 -8.35 -1.36
N GLY A 71 -5.96 -7.09 -1.81
CA GLY A 71 -7.16 -6.24 -1.88
C GLY A 71 -8.23 -6.80 -2.81
N LEU A 72 -7.84 -7.44 -3.92
CA LEU A 72 -8.76 -8.09 -4.85
C LEU A 72 -9.37 -9.36 -4.25
N VAL A 73 -8.60 -10.16 -3.52
CA VAL A 73 -9.12 -11.33 -2.79
C VAL A 73 -10.19 -10.89 -1.79
N PHE A 74 -9.95 -9.85 -1.00
CA PHE A 74 -10.95 -9.33 -0.06
C PHE A 74 -12.22 -8.83 -0.76
N TYR A 75 -12.06 -8.16 -1.90
CA TYR A 75 -13.19 -7.77 -2.75
C TYR A 75 -14.01 -8.98 -3.22
N LEU A 76 -13.35 -10.04 -3.69
CA LEU A 76 -14.01 -11.24 -4.22
C LEU A 76 -14.73 -12.08 -3.15
N VAL A 77 -14.20 -12.11 -1.93
CA VAL A 77 -14.82 -12.83 -0.79
C VAL A 77 -15.97 -12.02 -0.16
N GLY A 78 -16.28 -10.84 -0.70
CA GLY A 78 -17.35 -9.98 -0.18
C GLY A 78 -16.99 -9.26 1.12
N MET A 79 -15.71 -9.24 1.49
CA MET A 79 -15.18 -8.54 2.67
C MET A 79 -14.74 -7.12 2.29
N TRP A 80 -15.70 -6.40 1.72
CA TRP A 80 -15.54 -5.04 1.20
C TRP A 80 -16.36 -4.03 1.99
#